data_AF-I1S748-F1
#
_entry.id   AF-I1S748-F1
#
_cell.length_a   1.000
_cell.length_b   1.000
_cell.length_c   1.000
_cell.angle_alpha   90.00
_cell.angle_beta   90.00
_cell.angle_gamma   90.00
#
_symmetry.space_group_name_H-M   'P 1'
#
loop_
_entity.id
_entity.type
_entity.pdbx_description
1 polymer ?
#
loop_
_entity_poly.entity_id
_entity_poly.type
_entity_poly.pdbx_seq_one_letter_code
_entity_poly.pdbx_strand_id
1 'polypeptide(L)'
;MVKCNHISLYNDCSPAAQDAGFTRPPMNKLLAAVSQSGKRPREPVLHQDAMKNPWTFPGPLVLPDDELAVEPDDDGQTFKEWFDMPSEDERNQVTTETKTIYVILPPTIPQDLEEMMKDWHKPVLPGSAQDLDKWTPSSPRVNDLIGYLRAFYHGMNVVQYQETFTWRPWNEKPKARSKTTKIGLETPGEPDVWDVRCRPLDGRARIQVNLDDVADALLQRIPNDAFAVIMLTDYDLYEDEDDDFTVGRAWGGSRVCIVSSFRYNPALDGPAGIDRMHMWPNSHCKTFVDNECKAAAEEEQQPRVAKRVKKSSSAAYGKPPSDSALSLAVQATKRVPKLTTRDELASYWFARLAITVSHELGHCFGFAHCPYYACVMQGVNSVRQDGQVPPYLCPVCSAKLAWELGPLLGGSGSRAEKQEVWVGEQISSLKEFCGRWSHVAQFAGFEAWLGKRLDDIKEGR
;
A
#
# COMPACT_ATOMS: atom_id res chain seq x y z
N MET A 1 -23.09 16.38 -7.32
CA MET A 1 -22.13 15.47 -7.98
C MET A 1 -22.78 14.84 -9.19
N VAL A 2 -22.21 15.04 -10.38
CA VAL A 2 -22.61 14.34 -11.61
C VAL A 2 -22.29 12.85 -11.43
N LYS A 3 -23.18 11.94 -11.83
CA LYS A 3 -22.87 10.50 -11.82
C LYS A 3 -21.73 10.21 -12.83
N CYS A 4 -20.49 9.86 -12.43
CA CYS A 4 -19.52 9.22 -13.36
C CYS A 4 -20.06 7.80 -13.62
N ASN A 5 -20.29 7.48 -14.90
CA ASN A 5 -20.76 6.16 -15.30
C ASN A 5 -19.60 5.16 -15.49
N HIS A 6 -18.34 5.59 -15.27
CA HIS A 6 -17.11 4.81 -15.42
C HIS A 6 -17.09 3.97 -16.72
N ILE A 7 -17.41 4.59 -17.87
CA ILE A 7 -17.56 3.91 -19.18
C ILE A 7 -16.23 3.82 -19.93
N SER A 8 -15.44 4.89 -19.88
CA SER A 8 -14.12 4.97 -20.48
C SER A 8 -13.09 5.06 -19.36
N LEU A 9 -12.04 4.25 -19.46
CA LEU A 9 -10.98 4.17 -18.48
C LEU A 9 -9.63 4.45 -19.13
N TYR A 10 -8.72 5.10 -18.40
CA TYR A 10 -7.30 5.09 -18.73
C TYR A 10 -6.72 3.70 -18.50
N ASN A 11 -5.97 3.20 -19.48
CA ASN A 11 -5.29 1.90 -19.44
C ASN A 11 -3.76 2.03 -19.51
N ASP A 12 -3.29 3.28 -19.54
CA ASP A 12 -1.90 3.68 -19.45
C ASP A 12 -1.81 5.00 -18.68
N CYS A 13 -0.64 5.64 -18.67
CA CYS A 13 -0.42 6.92 -17.99
C CYS A 13 -1.40 8.01 -18.44
N SER A 14 -1.78 8.86 -17.48
CA SER A 14 -2.60 10.05 -17.72
C SER A 14 -1.79 11.16 -18.43
N PRO A 15 -2.45 12.24 -18.89
CA PRO A 15 -1.76 13.42 -19.38
C PRO A 15 -0.75 14.03 -18.38
N ALA A 16 -1.02 13.95 -17.07
CA ALA A 16 -0.15 14.51 -16.04
C ALA A 16 1.25 13.88 -16.04
N ALA A 17 1.39 12.59 -16.39
CA ALA A 17 2.71 11.98 -16.59
C ALA A 17 3.52 12.71 -17.65
N GLN A 18 2.90 13.02 -18.78
CA GLN A 18 3.58 13.71 -19.87
C GLN A 18 4.00 15.13 -19.46
N ASP A 19 3.14 15.82 -18.72
CA ASP A 19 3.41 17.19 -18.23
C ASP A 19 4.53 17.20 -17.17
N ALA A 20 4.60 16.17 -16.33
CA ALA A 20 5.68 15.93 -15.38
C ALA A 20 7.00 15.48 -16.05
N GLY A 21 6.94 14.92 -17.26
CA GLY A 21 8.08 14.34 -17.96
C GLY A 21 8.30 12.85 -17.70
N PHE A 22 7.44 12.20 -16.92
CA PHE A 22 7.45 10.76 -16.71
C PHE A 22 7.09 10.03 -18.01
N THR A 23 7.90 9.04 -18.37
CA THR A 23 7.63 8.17 -19.52
C THR A 23 7.70 6.72 -19.10
N ARG A 24 6.55 6.05 -19.11
CA ARG A 24 6.48 4.61 -18.85
C ARG A 24 7.42 3.84 -19.79
N PRO A 25 8.22 2.88 -19.27
CA PRO A 25 9.08 2.06 -20.11
C PRO A 25 8.29 1.32 -21.21
N PRO A 26 8.81 1.22 -22.45
CA PRO A 26 8.15 0.47 -23.51
C PRO A 26 8.10 -1.03 -23.20
N MET A 27 7.17 -1.74 -23.84
CA MET A 27 6.88 -3.17 -23.56
C MET A 27 8.11 -4.08 -23.59
N ASN A 28 9.09 -3.83 -24.46
CA ASN A 28 10.33 -4.60 -24.48
C ASN A 28 11.18 -4.43 -23.21
N LYS A 29 11.21 -3.23 -22.63
CA LYS A 29 11.85 -2.98 -21.33
C LYS A 29 11.02 -3.60 -20.20
N LEU A 30 9.68 -3.52 -20.24
CA LEU A 30 8.82 -4.15 -19.24
C LEU A 30 8.99 -5.68 -19.20
N LEU A 31 9.06 -6.33 -20.38
CA LEU A 31 9.35 -7.77 -20.48
C LEU A 31 10.74 -8.14 -19.96
N ALA A 32 11.72 -7.24 -20.10
CA ALA A 32 13.05 -7.42 -19.53
C ALA A 32 13.06 -7.22 -18.00
N ALA A 33 12.28 -6.27 -17.49
CA ALA A 33 12.16 -5.95 -16.07
C ALA A 33 11.57 -7.10 -15.24
N VAL A 34 10.73 -7.96 -15.84
CA VAL A 34 10.23 -9.19 -15.19
C VAL A 34 11.23 -10.35 -15.23
N SER A 35 12.24 -10.30 -16.11
CA SER A 35 13.16 -11.42 -16.32
C SER A 35 14.29 -11.46 -15.29
N GLN A 36 14.56 -12.65 -14.76
CA GLN A 36 15.78 -12.94 -13.98
C GLN A 36 17.08 -12.57 -14.70
N SER A 37 17.13 -12.76 -16.02
CA SER A 37 18.32 -12.44 -16.80
C SER A 37 18.48 -10.95 -17.13
N GLY A 38 17.45 -10.14 -16.84
CA GLY A 38 17.35 -8.75 -17.31
C GLY A 38 17.21 -8.63 -18.83
N LYS A 39 17.00 -9.75 -19.53
CA LYS A 39 16.83 -9.81 -20.99
C LYS A 39 15.44 -10.34 -21.31
N ARG A 40 14.87 -9.85 -22.42
CA ARG A 40 13.60 -10.37 -22.93
C ARG A 40 13.72 -11.90 -23.17
N PRO A 41 12.82 -12.71 -22.61
CA PRO A 41 12.78 -14.15 -22.91
C PRO A 41 12.57 -14.39 -24.40
N ARG A 42 13.26 -15.40 -24.96
CA ARG A 42 13.10 -15.79 -26.37
C ARG A 42 11.78 -16.54 -26.61
N GLU A 43 11.27 -17.22 -25.60
CA GLU A 43 10.02 -17.97 -25.64
C GLU A 43 8.90 -17.23 -24.89
N PRO A 44 7.63 -17.31 -25.37
CA PRO A 44 6.48 -16.81 -24.63
C PRO A 44 6.28 -17.65 -23.36
N VAL A 45 6.23 -17.00 -22.21
CA VAL A 45 5.86 -17.62 -20.91
C VAL A 45 4.39 -17.35 -20.65
N LEU A 46 3.67 -18.27 -19.99
CA LEU A 46 2.21 -18.25 -19.76
C LEU A 46 1.66 -16.98 -19.08
N HIS A 47 2.52 -16.11 -18.56
CA HIS A 47 2.13 -14.83 -17.94
C HIS A 47 2.42 -13.59 -18.81
N GLN A 48 3.13 -13.73 -19.93
CA GLN A 48 3.50 -12.59 -20.78
C GLN A 48 2.31 -11.95 -21.48
N ASP A 49 1.22 -12.68 -21.70
CA ASP A 49 0.05 -12.15 -22.40
C ASP A 49 -0.80 -11.27 -21.47
N ALA A 50 -0.97 -11.68 -20.21
CA ALA A 50 -1.47 -10.81 -19.16
C ALA A 50 -0.63 -9.52 -19.01
N MET A 51 0.70 -9.60 -19.07
CA MET A 51 1.58 -8.44 -19.00
C MET A 51 1.39 -7.42 -20.14
N LYS A 52 0.98 -7.91 -21.31
CA LYS A 52 0.73 -7.09 -22.51
C LYS A 52 -0.68 -6.54 -22.54
N ASN A 53 -1.60 -7.09 -21.74
CA ASN A 53 -3.00 -6.67 -21.71
C ASN A 53 -3.19 -5.45 -20.79
N PRO A 54 -3.39 -4.23 -21.33
CA PRO A 54 -3.52 -3.02 -20.53
C PRO A 54 -4.84 -2.96 -19.75
N TRP A 55 -5.78 -3.87 -20.02
CA TRP A 55 -7.04 -4.01 -19.28
C TRP A 55 -6.96 -5.01 -18.13
N THR A 56 -5.82 -5.68 -17.99
CA THR A 56 -5.48 -6.54 -16.85
C THR A 56 -4.48 -5.81 -15.95
N PHE A 57 -3.37 -5.37 -16.53
CA PHE A 57 -2.35 -4.56 -15.86
C PHE A 57 -2.15 -3.25 -16.64
N PRO A 58 -2.90 -2.18 -16.31
CA PRO A 58 -2.70 -0.87 -16.93
C PRO A 58 -1.34 -0.27 -16.53
N GLY A 59 -0.93 0.77 -17.25
CA GLY A 59 0.20 1.61 -16.82
C GLY A 59 -0.05 2.28 -15.47
N PRO A 60 1.00 2.80 -14.81
CA PRO A 60 0.79 3.65 -13.64
C PRO A 60 -0.08 4.83 -14.09
N LEU A 61 -1.14 5.13 -13.34
CA LEU A 61 -2.08 6.17 -13.74
C LEU A 61 -1.41 7.53 -13.80
N VAL A 62 -0.58 7.87 -12.81
CA VAL A 62 0.15 9.13 -12.65
C VAL A 62 -0.77 10.34 -12.75
N LEU A 63 -1.38 10.71 -11.64
CA LEU A 63 -2.16 11.94 -11.47
C LEU A 63 -1.26 13.11 -11.06
N PRO A 64 -1.78 14.36 -11.08
CA PRO A 64 -1.08 15.49 -10.49
C PRO A 64 -0.68 15.19 -9.03
N ASP A 65 0.53 15.62 -8.67
CA ASP A 65 1.15 15.43 -7.35
C ASP A 65 1.44 13.97 -6.96
N ASP A 66 1.22 12.98 -7.84
CA ASP A 66 1.69 11.61 -7.61
C ASP A 66 3.22 11.62 -7.49
N GLU A 67 3.79 10.66 -6.77
CA GLU A 67 5.24 10.56 -6.63
C GLU A 67 5.93 10.52 -8.00
N LEU A 68 5.41 9.74 -8.94
CA LEU A 68 5.93 9.69 -10.32
C LEU A 68 5.72 10.99 -11.13
N ALA A 69 4.87 11.91 -10.67
CA ALA A 69 4.74 13.25 -11.25
C ALA A 69 5.71 14.26 -10.62
N VAL A 70 6.07 14.06 -9.35
CA VAL A 70 7.07 14.87 -8.61
C VAL A 70 8.50 14.41 -8.94
N GLU A 71 8.71 13.10 -9.03
CA GLU A 71 9.96 12.40 -9.29
C GLU A 71 9.85 11.55 -10.58
N PRO A 72 9.76 12.20 -11.76
CA PRO A 72 9.53 11.52 -13.04
C PRO A 72 10.69 10.65 -13.53
N ASP A 73 11.86 10.76 -12.89
CA ASP A 73 13.08 10.03 -13.24
C ASP A 73 13.25 8.73 -12.42
N ASP A 74 12.25 8.31 -11.62
CA ASP A 74 12.27 7.01 -10.95
C ASP A 74 12.24 5.85 -11.95
N ASP A 75 13.39 5.19 -12.11
CA ASP A 75 13.58 4.01 -12.96
C ASP A 75 13.00 2.72 -12.33
N GLY A 76 12.63 2.78 -11.04
CA GLY A 76 12.15 1.67 -10.25
C GLY A 76 13.21 0.60 -10.02
N GLN A 77 12.73 -0.60 -9.70
CA GLN A 77 13.59 -1.76 -9.47
C GLN A 77 13.11 -2.94 -10.30
N THR A 78 13.94 -3.42 -11.23
CA THR A 78 13.68 -4.63 -12.00
C THR A 78 13.78 -5.89 -11.15
N PHE A 79 13.27 -7.02 -11.65
CA PHE A 79 13.49 -8.33 -11.03
C PHE A 79 14.99 -8.62 -10.90
N LYS A 80 15.78 -8.35 -11.95
CA LYS A 80 17.21 -8.65 -11.95
C LYS A 80 17.95 -7.87 -10.87
N GLU A 81 17.71 -6.57 -10.77
CA GLU A 81 18.33 -5.73 -9.72
C GLU A 81 17.95 -6.25 -8.34
N TRP A 82 16.66 -6.51 -8.10
CA TRP A 82 16.19 -7.12 -6.86
C TRP A 82 16.85 -8.46 -6.54
N PHE A 83 17.02 -9.32 -7.56
CA PHE A 83 17.62 -10.64 -7.42
C PHE A 83 19.12 -10.57 -7.12
N ASP A 84 19.82 -9.59 -7.69
CA ASP A 84 21.26 -9.39 -7.52
C ASP A 84 21.61 -8.60 -6.23
N MET A 85 20.61 -8.07 -5.51
CA MET A 85 20.82 -7.40 -4.22
C MET A 85 21.57 -8.33 -3.25
N PRO A 86 22.59 -7.84 -2.52
CA PRO A 86 23.28 -8.61 -1.49
C PRO A 86 22.28 -9.16 -0.47
N SER A 87 22.30 -10.48 -0.27
CA SER A 87 21.56 -11.11 0.83
C SER A 87 22.14 -10.64 2.17
N GLU A 88 21.27 -10.38 3.14
CA GLU A 88 21.59 -9.97 4.53
C GLU A 88 21.85 -8.46 4.77
N ASP A 89 22.31 -7.69 3.77
CA ASP A 89 22.49 -6.22 3.92
C ASP A 89 21.30 -5.41 3.36
N GLU A 90 20.73 -5.85 2.24
CA GLU A 90 19.69 -5.07 1.53
C GLU A 90 18.39 -5.87 1.31
N ARG A 91 18.46 -7.21 1.35
CA ARG A 91 17.30 -8.09 1.16
C ARG A 91 17.30 -9.25 2.16
N ASN A 92 16.21 -9.35 2.93
CA ASN A 92 15.97 -10.49 3.81
C ASN A 92 15.55 -11.72 2.99
N GLN A 93 16.25 -12.83 3.16
CA GLN A 93 15.88 -14.10 2.53
C GLN A 93 14.84 -14.82 3.40
N VAL A 94 13.79 -15.32 2.75
CA VAL A 94 12.81 -16.21 3.37
C VAL A 94 13.38 -17.61 3.42
N THR A 95 13.42 -18.19 4.61
CA THR A 95 13.84 -19.58 4.83
C THR A 95 12.75 -20.35 5.55
N THR A 96 12.91 -21.66 5.70
CA THR A 96 11.99 -22.45 6.53
C THR A 96 12.03 -22.06 8.01
N GLU A 97 13.12 -21.45 8.45
CA GLU A 97 13.34 -20.96 9.82
C GLU A 97 12.87 -19.51 9.99
N THR A 98 12.98 -18.68 8.95
CA THR A 98 12.64 -17.25 8.94
C THR A 98 11.51 -16.93 7.96
N LYS A 99 10.31 -17.44 8.25
CA LYS A 99 9.10 -17.24 7.41
C LYS A 99 7.90 -16.72 8.19
N THR A 100 8.13 -16.17 9.38
CA THR A 100 7.06 -15.65 10.23
C THR A 100 6.96 -14.12 10.10
N ILE A 101 5.77 -13.61 9.82
CA ILE A 101 5.44 -12.19 9.88
C ILE A 101 4.63 -11.97 11.17
N TYR A 102 5.14 -11.11 12.05
CA TYR A 102 4.48 -10.80 13.32
C TYR A 102 3.73 -9.48 13.24
N VAL A 103 2.44 -9.50 13.57
CA VAL A 103 1.61 -8.30 13.71
C VAL A 103 1.57 -7.89 15.18
N ILE A 104 2.21 -6.77 15.50
CA ILE A 104 2.25 -6.14 16.81
C ILE A 104 1.08 -5.16 16.92
N LEU A 105 0.31 -5.29 17.99
CA LEU A 105 -0.83 -4.39 18.27
C LEU A 105 -0.35 -3.03 18.79
N PRO A 106 -1.19 -1.99 18.70
CA PRO A 106 -0.85 -0.69 19.30
C PRO A 106 -0.47 -0.83 20.77
N PRO A 107 0.58 -0.12 21.23
CA PRO A 107 1.04 -0.24 22.61
C PRO A 107 -0.05 0.12 23.60
N THR A 108 -0.07 -0.57 24.74
CA THR A 108 -1.05 -0.30 25.80
C THR A 108 -0.76 1.00 26.51
N ILE A 109 -1.82 1.64 27.00
CA ILE A 109 -1.73 2.89 27.76
C ILE A 109 -2.05 2.54 29.23
N PRO A 110 -1.09 2.69 30.15
CA PRO A 110 -1.35 2.50 31.58
C PRO A 110 -2.17 3.67 32.15
N GLN A 111 -2.81 3.45 33.30
CA GLN A 111 -3.77 4.38 33.91
C GLN A 111 -3.17 5.77 34.18
N ASP A 112 -1.89 5.85 34.52
CA ASP A 112 -1.16 7.10 34.78
C ASP A 112 -0.91 7.95 33.52
N LEU A 113 -1.07 7.37 32.33
CA LEU A 113 -0.97 8.05 31.04
C LEU A 113 -2.31 8.28 30.33
N GLU A 114 -3.41 7.71 30.82
CA GLU A 114 -4.72 7.78 30.17
C GLU A 114 -5.16 9.22 29.88
N GLU A 115 -4.99 10.15 30.83
CA GLU A 115 -5.37 11.55 30.63
C GLU A 115 -4.39 12.30 29.72
N MET A 116 -3.10 11.96 29.75
CA MET A 116 -2.09 12.58 28.87
C MET A 116 -2.31 12.20 27.41
N MET A 117 -2.51 10.90 27.14
CA MET A 117 -2.67 10.34 25.80
C MET A 117 -4.13 10.33 25.32
N LYS A 118 -5.01 10.98 26.08
CA LYS A 118 -6.43 11.08 25.79
C LYS A 118 -6.66 11.70 24.42
N ASP A 119 -7.49 11.03 23.63
CA ASP A 119 -7.89 11.46 22.28
C ASP A 119 -6.74 11.67 21.28
N TRP A 120 -5.49 11.24 21.56
CA TRP A 120 -4.40 11.31 20.57
C TRP A 120 -4.71 10.52 19.29
N HIS A 121 -5.50 9.45 19.44
CA HIS A 121 -5.97 8.61 18.34
C HIS A 121 -7.19 9.18 17.59
N LYS A 122 -7.73 10.32 18.03
CA LYS A 122 -8.92 10.93 17.42
C LYS A 122 -8.53 12.13 16.57
N PRO A 123 -9.04 12.20 15.33
CA PRO A 123 -8.85 13.38 14.52
C PRO A 123 -9.60 14.59 15.11
N VAL A 124 -8.97 15.75 15.04
CA VAL A 124 -9.58 17.06 15.26
C VAL A 124 -10.36 17.41 14.00
N LEU A 125 -11.69 17.33 14.10
CA LEU A 125 -12.58 17.57 12.98
C LEU A 125 -13.04 19.03 12.91
N PRO A 126 -13.14 19.63 11.71
CA PRO A 126 -13.73 20.96 11.55
C PRO A 126 -15.26 20.89 11.59
N GLY A 127 -15.90 21.73 12.43
CA GLY A 127 -17.35 21.98 12.37
C GLY A 127 -18.24 20.82 12.86
N SER A 128 -19.30 20.50 12.10
CA SER A 128 -20.36 19.53 12.45
C SER A 128 -20.07 18.08 12.00
N ALA A 129 -18.81 17.75 11.70
CA ALA A 129 -18.42 16.41 11.30
C ALA A 129 -18.63 15.42 12.46
N GLN A 130 -19.20 14.26 12.15
CA GLN A 130 -19.49 13.25 13.16
C GLN A 130 -18.20 12.51 13.53
N ASP A 131 -17.95 12.43 14.83
CA ASP A 131 -16.90 11.58 15.39
C ASP A 131 -17.27 10.12 15.09
N LEU A 132 -16.33 9.36 14.53
CA LEU A 132 -16.46 7.91 14.40
C LEU A 132 -15.69 7.31 15.57
N ASP A 133 -16.31 6.38 16.31
CA ASP A 133 -15.58 5.69 17.38
C ASP A 133 -14.27 5.12 16.82
N LYS A 134 -13.25 5.08 17.70
CA LYS A 134 -11.92 4.54 17.43
C LYS A 134 -12.05 3.27 16.57
N TRP A 135 -11.24 3.17 15.51
CA TRP A 135 -10.95 1.84 14.95
C TRP A 135 -10.22 1.10 16.06
N THR A 136 -10.97 0.37 16.88
CA THR A 136 -10.37 -0.41 17.95
C THR A 136 -9.79 -1.65 17.29
N PRO A 137 -8.48 -1.91 17.42
CA PRO A 137 -7.87 -3.19 17.03
C PRO A 137 -8.36 -4.36 17.89
N SER A 138 -9.39 -4.15 18.73
CA SER A 138 -9.96 -5.14 19.63
C SER A 138 -10.54 -6.32 18.84
N SER A 139 -9.70 -7.35 18.64
CA SER A 139 -9.89 -8.79 18.45
C SER A 139 -10.64 -9.43 17.25
N PRO A 140 -11.58 -8.84 16.48
CA PRO A 140 -11.91 -9.41 15.15
C PRO A 140 -11.04 -8.87 14.02
N ARG A 141 -10.76 -7.56 14.00
CA ARG A 141 -10.16 -6.89 12.81
C ARG A 141 -8.68 -7.19 12.59
N VAL A 142 -7.94 -7.47 13.65
CA VAL A 142 -6.55 -7.93 13.55
C VAL A 142 -6.51 -9.31 12.90
N ASN A 143 -7.49 -10.18 13.21
CA ASN A 143 -7.59 -11.50 12.57
C ASN A 143 -7.94 -11.36 11.09
N ASP A 144 -8.76 -10.38 10.72
CA ASP A 144 -9.04 -10.06 9.32
C ASP A 144 -7.78 -9.56 8.60
N LEU A 145 -6.98 -8.68 9.23
CA LEU A 145 -5.70 -8.24 8.67
C LEU A 145 -4.75 -9.42 8.49
N ILE A 146 -4.56 -10.24 9.52
CA ILE A 146 -3.74 -11.45 9.46
C ILE A 146 -4.23 -12.37 8.34
N GLY A 147 -5.55 -12.56 8.21
CA GLY A 147 -6.16 -13.35 7.15
C GLY A 147 -5.87 -12.79 5.75
N TYR A 148 -5.98 -11.47 5.57
CA TYR A 148 -5.64 -10.80 4.32
C TYR A 148 -4.16 -10.96 3.98
N LEU A 149 -3.27 -10.73 4.95
CA LEU A 149 -1.83 -10.85 4.76
C LEU A 149 -1.38 -12.28 4.50
N ARG A 150 -2.00 -13.29 5.14
CA ARG A 150 -1.78 -14.71 4.79
C ARG A 150 -2.17 -15.01 3.36
N ALA A 151 -3.23 -14.39 2.84
CA ALA A 151 -3.63 -14.56 1.46
C ALA A 151 -2.68 -13.81 0.50
N PHE A 152 -2.28 -12.58 0.85
CA PHE A 152 -1.40 -11.75 0.03
C PHE A 152 0.02 -12.32 -0.06
N TYR A 153 0.59 -12.68 1.08
CA TYR A 153 1.91 -13.29 1.26
C TYR A 153 1.79 -14.81 1.41
N HIS A 154 1.04 -15.44 0.51
CA HIS A 154 0.69 -16.86 0.57
C HIS A 154 1.89 -17.75 0.87
N GLY A 155 1.73 -18.67 1.81
CA GLY A 155 2.80 -19.56 2.30
C GLY A 155 3.59 -19.04 3.51
N MET A 156 3.50 -17.75 3.84
CA MET A 156 4.11 -17.18 5.06
C MET A 156 3.27 -17.47 6.30
N ASN A 157 3.94 -17.61 7.45
CA ASN A 157 3.27 -17.67 8.75
C ASN A 157 2.98 -16.24 9.22
N VAL A 158 1.78 -15.71 9.00
CA VAL A 158 1.40 -14.42 9.61
C VAL A 158 0.71 -14.67 10.94
N VAL A 159 1.20 -14.11 12.05
CA VAL A 159 0.65 -14.32 13.39
C VAL A 159 0.63 -13.02 14.19
N GLN A 160 -0.22 -12.94 15.20
CA GLN A 160 -0.17 -11.83 16.15
C GLN A 160 1.05 -12.03 17.08
N TYR A 161 1.79 -10.95 17.32
CA TYR A 161 2.82 -10.90 18.36
C TYR A 161 2.15 -11.04 19.74
N GLN A 162 2.70 -11.91 20.60
CA GLN A 162 2.03 -12.32 21.83
C GLN A 162 2.30 -11.37 23.00
N GLU A 163 3.46 -10.73 23.01
CA GLU A 163 3.81 -9.78 24.05
C GLU A 163 3.36 -8.36 23.68
N THR A 164 3.45 -7.43 24.63
CA THR A 164 2.81 -6.11 24.48
C THR A 164 3.77 -5.00 24.83
N PHE A 165 3.92 -4.06 23.90
CA PHE A 165 4.59 -2.79 24.16
C PHE A 165 3.68 -1.90 25.01
N THR A 166 4.28 -1.06 25.86
CA THR A 166 3.52 -0.23 26.81
C THR A 166 4.05 1.19 26.81
N TRP A 167 3.17 2.19 26.68
CA TRP A 167 3.57 3.58 26.86
C TRP A 167 3.92 3.85 28.32
N ARG A 168 4.93 4.68 28.59
CA ARG A 168 5.42 5.05 29.92
C ARG A 168 5.67 6.55 30.03
N PRO A 169 5.50 7.16 31.21
CA PRO A 169 5.94 8.54 31.42
C PRO A 169 7.44 8.70 31.16
N TRP A 170 7.85 9.79 30.49
CA TRP A 170 9.26 10.14 30.34
C TRP A 170 9.62 11.32 31.24
N ASN A 171 10.47 11.08 32.25
CA ASN A 171 10.72 12.03 33.34
C ASN A 171 11.96 12.93 33.15
N GLU A 172 12.27 13.29 31.90
CA GLU A 172 13.30 14.29 31.62
C GLU A 172 12.71 15.69 31.52
N LYS A 173 13.38 16.68 32.13
CA LYS A 173 12.95 18.08 32.00
C LYS A 173 13.14 18.55 30.55
N PRO A 174 12.09 19.02 29.86
CA PRO A 174 12.22 19.52 28.51
C PRO A 174 13.19 20.71 28.49
N LYS A 175 14.07 20.75 27.48
CA LYS A 175 14.91 21.94 27.25
C LYS A 175 13.99 23.12 26.96
N ALA A 176 14.24 24.28 27.57
CA ALA A 176 13.34 25.44 27.59
C ALA A 176 12.91 26.03 26.22
N ARG A 177 13.41 25.50 25.10
CA ARG A 177 13.07 25.89 23.72
C ARG A 177 12.56 24.73 22.84
N SER A 178 12.40 23.53 23.39
CA SER A 178 11.94 22.37 22.62
C SER A 178 10.43 22.48 22.35
N LYS A 179 10.03 22.40 21.08
CA LYS A 179 8.61 22.25 20.70
C LYS A 179 8.13 20.79 20.81
N THR A 180 9.07 19.85 20.97
CA THR A 180 8.79 18.42 21.11
C THR A 180 8.70 18.01 22.58
N THR A 181 7.70 17.20 22.89
CA THR A 181 7.59 16.47 24.16
C THR A 181 8.09 15.04 23.96
N LYS A 182 8.44 14.35 25.04
CA LYS A 182 8.84 12.94 24.99
C LYS A 182 7.90 12.08 25.81
N ILE A 183 7.66 10.86 25.36
CA ILE A 183 6.99 9.78 26.09
C ILE A 183 7.85 8.53 25.99
N GLY A 184 7.77 7.63 26.96
CA GLY A 184 8.50 6.36 26.94
C GLY A 184 7.72 5.27 26.21
N LEU A 185 8.41 4.43 25.44
CA LEU A 185 7.89 3.18 24.90
C LEU A 185 8.65 2.02 25.52
N GLU A 186 7.97 1.25 26.38
CA GLU A 186 8.52 0.08 27.03
C GLU A 186 8.42 -1.14 26.12
N THR A 187 9.55 -1.79 25.88
CA THR A 187 9.62 -3.05 25.15
C THR A 187 9.15 -4.22 26.01
N PRO A 188 8.46 -5.21 25.45
CA PRO A 188 8.14 -6.45 26.16
C PRO A 188 9.39 -7.30 26.47
N GLY A 189 9.24 -8.41 27.21
CA GLY A 189 10.35 -9.27 27.61
C GLY A 189 11.20 -8.68 28.74
N GLU A 190 12.49 -8.42 28.48
CA GLU A 190 13.37 -7.67 29.38
C GLU A 190 13.04 -6.16 29.26
N PRO A 191 12.32 -5.53 30.20
CA PRO A 191 11.76 -4.21 29.92
C PRO A 191 12.84 -3.14 29.84
N ASP A 192 12.88 -2.46 28.70
CA ASP A 192 13.67 -1.24 28.48
C ASP A 192 12.75 -0.16 27.92
N VAL A 193 13.01 1.10 28.28
CA VAL A 193 12.13 2.23 27.93
C VAL A 193 12.86 3.18 27.01
N TRP A 194 12.33 3.30 25.79
CA TRP A 194 12.86 4.16 24.73
C TRP A 194 12.12 5.49 24.72
N ASP A 195 12.85 6.60 24.58
CA ASP A 195 12.20 7.89 24.47
C ASP A 195 11.69 8.15 23.06
N VAL A 196 10.42 8.53 22.96
CA VAL A 196 9.73 8.79 21.71
C VAL A 196 9.30 10.25 21.68
N ARG A 197 9.78 10.96 20.66
CA ARG A 197 9.45 12.37 20.43
C ARG A 197 8.03 12.52 19.93
N CYS A 198 7.35 13.56 20.39
CA CYS A 198 5.99 13.90 20.01
C CYS A 198 5.84 15.40 19.72
N ARG A 199 4.97 15.78 18.78
CA ARG A 199 4.74 17.18 18.39
C ARG A 199 3.27 17.51 18.04
N PRO A 200 2.80 18.76 18.16
CA PRO A 200 1.42 19.17 17.82
C PRO A 200 1.31 19.96 16.50
N LEU A 201 1.70 19.42 15.34
CA LEU A 201 1.94 20.22 14.13
C LEU A 201 0.71 20.49 13.24
N ASP A 202 -0.07 19.46 12.90
CA ASP A 202 -0.86 19.43 11.64
C ASP A 202 -2.31 19.95 11.77
N GLY A 203 -2.78 20.20 12.99
CA GLY A 203 -4.15 20.65 13.27
C GLY A 203 -5.26 19.62 13.00
N ARG A 204 -4.93 18.41 12.51
CA ARG A 204 -5.86 17.26 12.43
C ARG A 204 -5.54 16.22 13.49
N ALA A 205 -4.28 16.03 13.85
CA ALA A 205 -3.86 15.31 15.03
C ALA A 205 -3.66 16.28 16.19
N ARG A 206 -3.95 15.81 17.41
CA ARG A 206 -3.59 16.56 18.62
C ARG A 206 -2.08 16.49 18.85
N ILE A 207 -1.52 15.32 18.60
CA ILE A 207 -0.12 14.97 18.76
C ILE A 207 0.24 13.95 17.67
N GLN A 208 1.42 14.11 17.09
CA GLN A 208 2.08 13.14 16.24
C GLN A 208 3.21 12.47 17.00
N VAL A 209 3.46 11.20 16.70
CA VAL A 209 4.50 10.35 17.32
C VAL A 209 5.62 10.13 16.31
N ASN A 210 6.88 10.28 16.73
CA ASN A 210 8.01 10.10 15.84
C ASN A 210 8.17 8.62 15.49
N LEU A 211 8.23 8.34 14.20
CA LEU A 211 8.26 7.00 13.63
C LEU A 211 9.62 6.32 13.85
N ASP A 212 10.73 7.05 13.69
CA ASP A 212 12.08 6.52 13.89
C ASP A 212 12.31 6.05 15.34
N ASP A 213 11.89 6.86 16.32
CA ASP A 213 12.06 6.52 17.74
C ASP A 213 11.27 5.25 18.13
N VAL A 214 10.10 5.02 17.51
CA VAL A 214 9.31 3.79 17.71
C VAL A 214 10.02 2.59 17.06
N ALA A 215 10.66 2.79 15.91
CA ALA A 215 11.42 1.74 15.23
C ALA A 215 12.64 1.29 16.03
N ASP A 216 13.36 2.23 16.65
CA ASP A 216 14.50 1.91 17.52
C ASP A 216 14.12 0.95 18.66
N ALA A 217 12.95 1.14 19.27
CA ALA A 217 12.42 0.23 20.29
C ALA A 217 12.05 -1.15 19.71
N LEU A 218 11.49 -1.20 18.50
CA LEU A 218 11.09 -2.43 17.81
C LEU A 218 12.30 -3.29 17.43
N LEU A 219 13.41 -2.67 17.02
CA LEU A 219 14.65 -3.36 16.63
C LEU A 219 15.21 -4.26 17.75
N GLN A 220 14.92 -3.94 19.01
CA GLN A 220 15.37 -4.73 20.15
C GLN A 220 14.56 -6.03 20.39
N ARG A 221 13.40 -6.19 19.75
CA ARG A 221 12.42 -7.24 20.07
C ARG A 221 11.96 -8.07 18.87
N ILE A 222 12.77 -8.14 17.82
CA ILE A 222 12.51 -8.97 16.65
C ILE A 222 12.72 -10.45 17.00
N PRO A 223 11.70 -11.33 16.88
CA PRO A 223 11.87 -12.77 17.10
C PRO A 223 12.88 -13.38 16.12
N ASN A 224 13.60 -14.41 16.56
CA ASN A 224 14.62 -15.08 15.74
C ASN A 224 14.05 -15.71 14.45
N ASP A 225 12.81 -16.20 14.48
CA ASP A 225 12.11 -16.79 13.33
C ASP A 225 11.33 -15.75 12.50
N ALA A 226 11.38 -14.48 12.89
CA ALA A 226 10.71 -13.42 12.17
C ALA A 226 11.42 -13.10 10.85
N PHE A 227 10.65 -13.19 9.78
CA PHE A 227 10.95 -12.52 8.52
C PHE A 227 10.75 -11.01 8.65
N ALA A 228 9.62 -10.61 9.24
CA ALA A 228 9.29 -9.21 9.50
C ALA A 228 8.42 -9.06 10.75
N VAL A 229 8.54 -7.92 11.40
CA VAL A 229 7.59 -7.43 12.41
C VAL A 229 6.90 -6.19 11.86
N ILE A 230 5.58 -6.09 12.07
CA ILE A 230 4.82 -4.89 11.77
C ILE A 230 4.10 -4.41 13.01
N MET A 231 4.34 -3.16 13.42
CA MET A 231 3.57 -2.49 14.46
C MET A 231 2.44 -1.68 13.85
N LEU A 232 1.22 -1.99 14.27
CA LEU A 232 0.08 -1.12 14.04
C LEU A 232 0.02 -0.04 15.10
N THR A 233 -0.36 1.16 14.71
CA THR A 233 -0.63 2.26 15.64
C THR A 233 -1.89 3.02 15.22
N ASP A 234 -2.56 3.62 16.20
CA ASP A 234 -3.73 4.47 15.98
C ASP A 234 -3.38 5.95 16.11
N TYR A 235 -2.10 6.27 16.23
CA TYR A 235 -1.59 7.64 16.37
C TYR A 235 -1.03 8.13 15.05
N ASP A 236 -1.16 9.43 14.82
CA ASP A 236 -0.54 10.07 13.68
C ASP A 236 0.99 10.06 13.81
N LEU A 237 1.70 9.88 12.69
CA LEU A 237 3.15 9.70 12.68
C LEU A 237 3.86 10.80 11.89
N TYR A 238 5.15 10.99 12.19
CA TYR A 238 6.08 11.82 11.42
C TYR A 238 7.50 11.26 11.50
N GLU A 239 8.36 11.52 10.52
CA GLU A 239 9.77 11.11 10.55
C GLU A 239 10.66 12.30 10.92
N ASP A 240 10.54 13.40 10.18
CA ASP A 240 11.37 14.60 10.36
C ASP A 240 10.57 15.91 10.54
N GLU A 241 11.28 17.01 10.74
CA GLU A 241 10.68 18.33 11.01
C GLU A 241 10.01 18.97 9.79
N ASP A 242 10.35 18.51 8.58
CA ASP A 242 9.83 19.02 7.30
C ASP A 242 8.61 18.21 6.82
N ASP A 243 8.41 17.00 7.34
CA ASP A 243 7.22 16.17 7.10
C ASP A 243 5.93 16.82 7.62
N ASP A 244 4.84 16.71 6.86
CA ASP A 244 3.49 16.95 7.39
C ASP A 244 3.04 15.77 8.27
N PHE A 245 3.11 14.54 7.74
CA PHE A 245 2.85 13.27 8.43
C PHE A 245 3.33 12.09 7.58
N THR A 246 3.43 10.91 8.19
CA THR A 246 3.57 9.63 7.49
C THR A 246 2.48 8.65 7.94
N VAL A 247 2.01 7.80 7.03
CA VAL A 247 1.02 6.75 7.33
C VAL A 247 1.66 5.40 7.57
N GLY A 248 2.88 5.21 7.11
CA GLY A 248 3.60 3.96 7.22
C GLY A 248 5.03 4.12 6.74
N ARG A 249 5.89 3.25 7.26
CA ARG A 249 7.27 3.13 6.81
C ARG A 249 7.77 1.73 7.08
N ALA A 250 8.70 1.29 6.24
CA ALA A 250 9.47 0.08 6.44
C ALA A 250 10.96 0.34 6.39
N TRP A 251 11.68 -0.28 7.32
CA TRP A 251 13.13 -0.49 7.26
C TRP A 251 13.36 -1.92 6.84
N GLY A 252 13.22 -2.14 5.53
CA GLY A 252 13.06 -3.48 4.97
C GLY A 252 14.20 -4.44 5.33
N GLY A 253 15.46 -3.98 5.23
CA GLY A 253 16.64 -4.76 5.65
C GLY A 253 16.63 -5.10 7.14
N SER A 254 16.13 -4.19 7.98
CA SER A 254 16.01 -4.37 9.43
C SER A 254 14.75 -5.14 9.86
N ARG A 255 13.91 -5.61 8.92
CA ARG A 255 12.72 -6.43 9.19
C ARG A 255 11.61 -5.71 9.96
N VAL A 256 11.63 -4.38 10.01
CA VAL A 256 10.67 -3.57 10.78
C VAL A 256 9.78 -2.77 9.84
N CYS A 257 8.49 -2.75 10.15
CA CYS A 257 7.50 -1.87 9.55
C CYS A 257 6.58 -1.29 10.62
N ILE A 258 6.17 -0.03 10.46
CA ILE A 258 5.18 0.63 11.31
C ILE A 258 4.10 1.21 10.40
N VAL A 259 2.82 0.99 10.72
CA VAL A 259 1.69 1.56 9.96
C VAL A 259 0.65 2.16 10.89
N SER A 260 0.27 3.39 10.60
CA SER A 260 -0.77 4.13 11.28
C SER A 260 -2.14 3.97 10.60
N SER A 261 -3.16 3.70 11.41
CA SER A 261 -4.55 3.76 10.98
C SER A 261 -5.11 5.19 10.96
N PHE A 262 -4.45 6.16 11.60
CA PHE A 262 -5.01 7.47 11.95
C PHE A 262 -5.56 8.25 10.75
N ARG A 263 -4.74 8.44 9.72
CA ARG A 263 -5.09 9.22 8.51
C ARG A 263 -6.08 8.52 7.59
N TYR A 264 -6.29 7.22 7.80
CA TYR A 264 -7.35 6.46 7.13
C TYR A 264 -8.68 6.50 7.88
N ASN A 265 -8.83 7.31 8.93
CA ASN A 265 -10.13 7.54 9.54
C ASN A 265 -11.08 8.22 8.53
N PRO A 266 -12.24 7.64 8.18
CA PRO A 266 -13.16 8.21 7.20
C PRO A 266 -13.68 9.61 7.53
N ALA A 267 -13.58 10.06 8.78
CA ALA A 267 -13.91 11.42 9.17
C ALA A 267 -12.94 12.47 8.58
N LEU A 268 -11.73 12.07 8.20
CA LEU A 268 -10.72 12.91 7.55
C LEU A 268 -10.88 13.00 6.03
N ASP A 269 -11.74 12.19 5.41
CA ASP A 269 -11.82 12.10 3.95
C ASP A 269 -12.22 13.43 3.30
N GLY A 270 -13.20 14.14 3.85
CA GLY A 270 -13.61 15.45 3.34
C GLY A 270 -12.45 16.47 3.38
N PRO A 271 -11.86 16.71 4.56
CA PRO A 271 -10.65 17.51 4.70
C PRO A 271 -9.46 17.13 3.81
N ALA A 272 -9.26 15.83 3.56
CA ALA A 272 -8.17 15.31 2.74
C ALA A 272 -8.48 15.30 1.23
N GLY A 273 -9.65 15.81 0.81
CA GLY A 273 -10.04 15.84 -0.60
C GLY A 273 -10.26 14.44 -1.20
N ILE A 274 -10.59 13.45 -0.37
CA ILE A 274 -10.76 12.06 -0.79
C ILE A 274 -12.09 11.89 -1.55
N ASP A 275 -12.00 11.58 -2.85
CA ASP A 275 -13.15 11.15 -3.65
C ASP A 275 -13.33 9.62 -3.57
N ARG A 276 -14.18 9.19 -2.65
CA ARG A 276 -14.52 7.77 -2.47
C ARG A 276 -15.10 7.10 -3.72
N MET A 277 -15.67 7.86 -4.68
CA MET A 277 -16.22 7.26 -5.90
C MET A 277 -15.14 6.83 -6.90
N HIS A 278 -13.98 7.49 -6.86
CA HIS A 278 -12.87 7.30 -7.80
C HIS A 278 -11.64 6.69 -7.12
N MET A 279 -11.88 5.85 -6.10
CA MET A 279 -10.89 4.89 -5.62
C MET A 279 -10.69 3.75 -6.62
N TRP A 280 -9.58 3.02 -6.54
CA TRP A 280 -9.36 1.88 -7.41
C TRP A 280 -10.57 0.91 -7.39
N PRO A 281 -11.05 0.43 -8.55
CA PRO A 281 -10.53 0.59 -9.92
C PRO A 281 -11.04 1.86 -10.64
N ASN A 282 -11.97 2.61 -10.05
CA ASN A 282 -12.59 3.78 -10.65
C ASN A 282 -11.65 5.02 -10.68
N SER A 283 -10.49 4.96 -10.02
CA SER A 283 -9.40 5.92 -10.21
C SER A 283 -9.01 6.09 -11.68
N HIS A 284 -9.19 5.03 -12.49
CA HIS A 284 -8.99 5.08 -13.93
C HIS A 284 -10.15 5.74 -14.72
N CYS A 285 -11.25 6.22 -14.12
CA CYS A 285 -12.37 6.90 -14.83
C CYS A 285 -11.82 8.07 -15.63
N LYS A 286 -11.96 8.03 -16.96
CA LYS A 286 -11.41 9.08 -17.84
C LYS A 286 -11.89 10.48 -17.45
N THR A 287 -13.18 10.61 -17.15
CA THR A 287 -13.77 11.89 -16.75
C THR A 287 -13.17 12.42 -15.45
N PHE A 288 -12.91 11.53 -14.48
CA PHE A 288 -12.26 11.90 -13.22
C PHE A 288 -10.82 12.36 -13.48
N VAL A 289 -10.02 11.52 -14.14
CA VAL A 289 -8.61 11.81 -14.46
C VAL A 289 -8.46 13.12 -15.25
N ASP A 290 -9.29 13.32 -16.28
CA ASP A 290 -9.27 14.56 -17.07
C ASP A 290 -9.60 15.79 -16.22
N ASN A 291 -10.47 15.66 -15.21
CA ASN A 291 -10.83 16.77 -14.33
C ASN A 291 -9.71 17.06 -13.33
N GLU A 292 -9.08 16.05 -12.76
CA GLU A 292 -7.89 16.21 -11.90
C GLU A 292 -6.77 16.93 -12.65
N CYS A 293 -6.45 16.49 -13.88
CA CYS A 293 -5.41 17.12 -14.70
C CYS A 293 -5.76 18.57 -15.04
N LYS A 294 -7.04 18.88 -15.31
CA LYS A 294 -7.47 20.26 -15.58
C LYS A 294 -7.40 21.15 -14.35
N ALA A 295 -7.84 20.65 -13.19
CA ALA A 295 -7.81 21.39 -11.95
C ALA A 295 -6.36 21.80 -11.60
N ALA A 296 -5.42 20.86 -11.69
CA ALA A 296 -4.00 21.15 -11.48
C ALA A 296 -3.46 22.22 -12.46
N ALA A 297 -3.81 22.13 -13.75
CA ALA A 297 -3.39 23.12 -14.74
C ALA A 297 -3.99 24.53 -14.52
N GLU A 298 -5.16 24.64 -13.89
CA GLU A 298 -5.80 25.91 -13.55
C GLU A 298 -5.22 26.54 -12.28
N GLU A 299 -4.71 25.73 -11.35
CA GLU A 299 -4.03 26.18 -10.12
C GLU A 299 -2.61 26.70 -10.40
N GLU A 300 -1.89 26.13 -11.37
CA GLU A 300 -0.53 26.52 -11.76
C GLU A 300 -0.45 27.81 -12.62
N GLN A 301 -1.02 28.94 -12.20
CA GLN A 301 -0.93 30.24 -12.93
C GLN A 301 0.50 30.87 -13.01
N GLN A 302 1.56 30.06 -13.17
CA GLN A 302 2.88 30.47 -13.64
C GLN A 302 3.35 29.55 -14.79
N PRO A 303 3.92 30.10 -15.88
CA PRO A 303 4.23 29.32 -17.07
C PRO A 303 5.44 28.40 -16.83
N ARG A 304 5.20 27.09 -16.66
CA ARG A 304 6.26 26.10 -16.86
C ARG A 304 6.70 26.16 -18.34
N VAL A 305 8.01 26.25 -18.58
CA VAL A 305 8.57 26.20 -19.94
C VAL A 305 8.23 24.82 -20.53
N ALA A 306 7.26 24.77 -21.44
CA ALA A 306 6.86 23.54 -22.12
C ALA A 306 8.09 22.93 -22.84
N LYS A 307 8.70 21.90 -22.24
CA LYS A 307 9.64 21.05 -22.95
C LYS A 307 8.84 20.34 -24.04
N ARG A 308 9.30 20.49 -25.28
CA ARG A 308 8.64 19.94 -26.47
C ARG A 308 8.85 18.42 -26.51
N VAL A 309 8.04 17.68 -25.76
CA VAL A 309 8.13 16.20 -25.70
C VAL A 309 7.26 15.56 -26.77
N LYS A 310 7.78 14.52 -27.42
CA LYS A 310 7.11 13.77 -28.49
C LYS A 310 5.78 13.19 -28.00
N LYS A 311 4.69 13.40 -28.75
CA LYS A 311 3.42 12.70 -28.55
C LYS A 311 3.63 11.18 -28.62
N SER A 312 3.43 10.48 -27.50
CA SER A 312 3.29 9.02 -27.49
C SER A 312 2.00 8.64 -28.24
N SER A 313 2.08 7.59 -29.06
CA SER A 313 1.15 7.33 -30.16
C SER A 313 0.22 6.12 -29.96
N SER A 314 -0.22 5.83 -28.74
CA SER A 314 -1.34 4.91 -28.46
C SER A 314 -2.41 5.61 -27.63
N ALA A 315 -3.69 5.32 -27.89
CA ALA A 315 -4.76 5.85 -27.06
C ALA A 315 -4.62 5.24 -25.64
N ALA A 316 -4.16 6.05 -24.68
CA ALA A 316 -3.97 5.69 -23.27
C ALA A 316 -5.29 5.46 -22.50
N TYR A 317 -6.43 5.50 -23.20
CA TYR A 317 -7.75 5.30 -22.64
C TYR A 317 -8.72 4.70 -23.67
N GLY A 318 -9.80 4.11 -23.18
CA GLY A 318 -10.87 3.59 -24.01
C GLY A 318 -11.96 2.90 -23.21
N LYS A 319 -12.94 2.32 -23.91
CA LYS A 319 -13.92 1.44 -23.28
C LYS A 319 -13.27 0.06 -23.08
N PRO A 320 -13.10 -0.44 -21.85
CA PRO A 320 -12.52 -1.77 -21.63
C PRO A 320 -13.44 -2.84 -22.24
N PRO A 321 -12.88 -3.97 -22.75
CA PRO A 321 -13.67 -5.15 -23.08
C PRO A 321 -14.52 -5.57 -21.88
N SER A 322 -15.76 -5.98 -22.11
CA SER A 322 -16.73 -6.24 -21.04
C SER A 322 -16.30 -7.35 -20.08
N ASP A 323 -15.51 -8.30 -20.58
CA ASP A 323 -14.95 -9.46 -19.88
C ASP A 323 -13.52 -9.22 -19.37
N SER A 324 -12.93 -8.05 -19.59
CA SER A 324 -11.60 -7.73 -19.04
C SER A 324 -11.61 -7.59 -17.52
N ALA A 325 -10.46 -7.86 -16.89
CA ALA A 325 -10.34 -7.81 -15.43
C ALA A 325 -10.71 -6.42 -14.86
N LEU A 326 -10.27 -5.33 -15.50
CA LEU A 326 -10.62 -3.97 -15.06
C LEU A 326 -12.12 -3.65 -15.26
N SER A 327 -12.75 -4.11 -16.35
CA SER A 327 -14.20 -3.94 -16.55
C SER A 327 -15.00 -4.66 -15.47
N LEU A 328 -14.64 -5.91 -15.15
CA LEU A 328 -15.30 -6.71 -14.13
C LEU A 328 -15.13 -6.09 -12.74
N ALA A 329 -13.94 -5.57 -12.43
CA ALA A 329 -13.70 -4.82 -11.20
C ALA A 329 -14.61 -3.58 -11.09
N VAL A 330 -14.69 -2.76 -12.14
CA VAL A 330 -15.59 -1.59 -12.18
C VAL A 330 -17.05 -1.99 -12.04
N GLN A 331 -17.49 -3.08 -12.67
CA GLN A 331 -18.85 -3.59 -12.54
C GLN A 331 -19.16 -4.07 -11.12
N ALA A 332 -18.22 -4.73 -10.45
CA ALA A 332 -18.37 -5.18 -9.08
C ALA A 332 -18.49 -4.01 -8.11
N THR A 333 -17.60 -3.00 -8.21
CA THR A 333 -17.65 -1.82 -7.33
C THR A 333 -18.95 -1.04 -7.47
N LYS A 334 -19.53 -0.96 -8.67
CA LYS A 334 -20.84 -0.31 -8.92
C LYS A 334 -22.00 -0.98 -8.19
N ARG A 335 -21.89 -2.26 -7.84
CA ARG A 335 -22.94 -3.01 -7.13
C ARG A 335 -22.88 -2.80 -5.62
N VAL A 336 -21.74 -2.31 -5.10
CA VAL A 336 -21.57 -2.04 -3.68
C VAL A 336 -22.38 -0.78 -3.32
N PRO A 337 -23.24 -0.83 -2.29
CA PRO A 337 -23.97 0.35 -1.83
C PRO A 337 -23.05 1.48 -1.39
N LYS A 338 -23.58 2.71 -1.38
CA LYS A 338 -22.84 3.84 -0.81
C LYS A 338 -22.65 3.64 0.69
N LEU A 339 -21.47 4.00 1.18
CA LEU A 339 -21.15 3.98 2.61
C LEU A 339 -22.03 5.01 3.34
N THR A 340 -22.92 4.53 4.20
CA THR A 340 -23.88 5.36 4.95
C THR A 340 -23.88 5.06 6.44
N THR A 341 -23.44 3.87 6.84
CA THR A 341 -23.41 3.41 8.24
C THR A 341 -21.99 3.43 8.80
N ARG A 342 -21.90 3.39 10.13
CA ARG A 342 -20.62 3.36 10.86
C ARG A 342 -19.81 2.10 10.56
N ASP A 343 -20.46 0.95 10.44
CA ASP A 343 -19.80 -0.34 10.16
C ASP A 343 -19.24 -0.41 8.73
N GLU A 344 -19.97 0.16 7.76
CA GLU A 344 -19.50 0.30 6.38
C GLU A 344 -18.26 1.19 6.29
N LEU A 345 -18.26 2.33 6.99
CA LEU A 345 -17.11 3.24 7.07
C LEU A 345 -15.91 2.56 7.73
N ALA A 346 -16.15 1.78 8.79
CA ALA A 346 -15.10 1.05 9.47
C ALA A 346 -14.50 -0.08 8.62
N SER A 347 -15.33 -0.74 7.80
CA SER A 347 -14.87 -1.74 6.82
C SER A 347 -14.04 -1.10 5.71
N TYR A 348 -14.43 0.08 5.25
CA TYR A 348 -13.66 0.88 4.29
C TYR A 348 -12.31 1.33 4.89
N TRP A 349 -12.30 1.78 6.15
CA TRP A 349 -11.08 2.10 6.88
C TRP A 349 -10.13 0.90 6.94
N PHE A 350 -10.64 -0.28 7.31
CA PHE A 350 -9.85 -1.51 7.29
C PHE A 350 -9.24 -1.81 5.92
N ALA A 351 -9.99 -1.67 4.83
CA ALA A 351 -9.48 -1.95 3.50
C ALA A 351 -8.27 -1.05 3.13
N ARG A 352 -8.32 0.23 3.50
CA ARG A 352 -7.19 1.16 3.30
C ARG A 352 -5.97 0.70 4.08
N LEU A 353 -6.14 0.43 5.38
CA LEU A 353 -5.06 -0.04 6.24
C LEU A 353 -4.43 -1.34 5.70
N ALA A 354 -5.26 -2.31 5.30
CA ALA A 354 -4.77 -3.60 4.82
C ALA A 354 -3.92 -3.48 3.56
N ILE A 355 -4.30 -2.58 2.63
CA ILE A 355 -3.56 -2.34 1.39
C ILE A 355 -2.22 -1.66 1.70
N THR A 356 -2.20 -0.65 2.57
CA THR A 356 -0.96 0.03 2.98
C THR A 356 -0.03 -0.91 3.72
N VAL A 357 -0.55 -1.74 4.63
CA VAL A 357 0.26 -2.77 5.31
C VAL A 357 0.89 -3.74 4.30
N SER A 358 0.14 -4.12 3.25
CA SER A 358 0.71 -4.93 2.17
C SER A 358 1.81 -4.19 1.41
N HIS A 359 1.69 -2.88 1.17
CA HIS A 359 2.75 -2.07 0.57
C HIS A 359 4.02 -2.09 1.43
N GLU A 360 3.90 -1.72 2.71
CA GLU A 360 5.07 -1.62 3.59
C GLU A 360 5.77 -2.96 3.82
N LEU A 361 5.00 -4.05 3.95
CA LEU A 361 5.60 -5.38 4.01
C LEU A 361 6.35 -5.73 2.72
N GLY A 362 5.96 -5.19 1.57
CA GLY A 362 6.66 -5.35 0.30
C GLY A 362 8.09 -4.80 0.36
N HIS A 363 8.31 -3.69 1.07
CA HIS A 363 9.64 -3.17 1.34
C HIS A 363 10.47 -4.12 2.21
N CYS A 364 9.88 -4.88 3.14
CA CYS A 364 10.58 -5.93 3.89
C CYS A 364 11.06 -7.10 2.99
N PHE A 365 10.43 -7.31 1.83
CA PHE A 365 10.91 -8.21 0.77
C PHE A 365 11.97 -7.57 -0.14
N GLY A 366 12.41 -6.34 0.14
CA GLY A 366 13.40 -5.59 -0.63
C GLY A 366 12.82 -4.92 -1.87
N PHE A 367 11.49 -4.73 -1.97
CA PHE A 367 10.89 -4.04 -3.10
C PHE A 367 11.10 -2.54 -2.98
N ALA A 368 11.53 -1.89 -4.07
CA ALA A 368 11.41 -0.44 -4.22
C ALA A 368 10.00 -0.07 -4.74
N HIS A 369 9.72 1.24 -4.80
CA HIS A 369 8.57 1.74 -5.52
C HIS A 369 8.57 1.28 -6.99
N CYS A 370 7.37 1.13 -7.57
CA CYS A 370 7.15 0.46 -8.85
C CYS A 370 6.53 1.41 -9.89
N PRO A 371 7.30 1.88 -10.89
CA PRO A 371 6.82 2.76 -11.96
C PRO A 371 6.31 2.01 -13.20
N TYR A 372 6.32 0.68 -13.21
CA TYR A 372 6.11 -0.09 -14.46
C TYR A 372 4.65 -0.25 -14.89
N TYR A 373 3.75 -0.35 -13.92
CA TYR A 373 2.33 -0.66 -14.06
C TYR A 373 1.58 -0.03 -12.88
N ALA A 374 0.25 0.01 -12.94
CA ALA A 374 -0.53 0.14 -11.71
C ALA A 374 -0.13 -0.97 -10.74
N CYS A 375 0.27 -0.64 -9.51
CA CYS A 375 0.81 -1.59 -8.55
C CYS A 375 0.58 -1.10 -7.13
N VAL A 376 0.35 -2.02 -6.19
CA VAL A 376 0.32 -1.67 -4.75
C VAL A 376 1.65 -1.08 -4.28
N MET A 377 2.77 -1.43 -4.93
CA MET A 377 4.10 -0.87 -4.67
C MET A 377 4.35 0.46 -5.40
N GLN A 378 3.34 1.13 -5.95
CA GLN A 378 3.56 2.50 -6.43
C GLN A 378 3.79 3.44 -5.25
N GLY A 379 4.74 4.35 -5.42
CA GLY A 379 4.93 5.47 -4.51
C GLY A 379 3.74 6.43 -4.51
N VAL A 380 3.43 6.96 -3.34
CA VAL A 380 2.23 7.76 -3.05
C VAL A 380 2.59 8.89 -2.08
N ASN A 381 2.18 10.11 -2.38
CA ASN A 381 2.51 11.31 -1.58
C ASN A 381 1.36 11.73 -0.64
N SER A 382 0.22 11.04 -0.68
CA SER A 382 -0.94 11.42 0.12
C SER A 382 -1.93 10.27 0.27
N VAL A 383 -2.70 10.29 1.37
CA VAL A 383 -3.82 9.35 1.60
C VAL A 383 -4.91 9.40 0.53
N ARG A 384 -4.96 10.48 -0.26
CA ARG A 384 -5.84 10.58 -1.43
C ARG A 384 -5.41 9.62 -2.53
N GLN A 385 -4.09 9.49 -2.75
CA GLN A 385 -3.48 8.64 -3.76
C GLN A 385 -3.40 7.18 -3.33
N ASP A 386 -3.21 6.89 -2.04
CA ASP A 386 -3.20 5.52 -1.50
C ASP A 386 -4.44 4.71 -1.88
N GLY A 387 -5.61 5.35 -1.93
CA GLY A 387 -6.85 4.67 -2.31
C GLY A 387 -7.02 4.49 -3.83
N GLN A 388 -6.16 5.12 -4.64
CA GLN A 388 -6.21 5.09 -6.10
C GLN A 388 -5.29 4.02 -6.70
N VAL A 389 -4.29 3.56 -5.95
CA VAL A 389 -3.45 2.41 -6.32
C VAL A 389 -4.21 1.08 -6.18
N PRO A 390 -3.89 0.07 -7.00
CA PRO A 390 -4.55 -1.23 -6.90
C PRO A 390 -4.08 -2.03 -5.68
N PRO A 391 -4.92 -2.95 -5.16
CA PRO A 391 -4.55 -3.88 -4.09
C PRO A 391 -3.75 -5.11 -4.57
N TYR A 392 -3.09 -5.04 -5.73
CA TYR A 392 -2.36 -6.15 -6.33
C TYR A 392 -0.90 -5.78 -6.64
N LEU A 393 -0.05 -6.80 -6.70
CA LEU A 393 1.29 -6.67 -7.30
C LEU A 393 1.19 -6.77 -8.82
N CYS A 394 1.87 -5.85 -9.51
CA CYS A 394 2.02 -5.94 -10.96
C CYS A 394 2.93 -7.13 -11.34
N PRO A 395 3.07 -7.47 -12.64
CA PRO A 395 3.87 -8.62 -13.05
C PRO A 395 5.34 -8.58 -12.61
N VAL A 396 5.94 -7.38 -12.49
CA VAL A 396 7.33 -7.23 -12.02
C VAL A 396 7.44 -7.59 -10.55
N CYS A 397 6.61 -6.99 -9.69
CA CYS A 397 6.67 -7.25 -8.26
C CYS A 397 6.14 -8.65 -7.90
N SER A 398 5.14 -9.15 -8.64
CA SER A 398 4.63 -10.52 -8.50
C SER A 398 5.71 -11.56 -8.84
N ALA A 399 6.52 -11.33 -9.89
CA ALA A 399 7.63 -12.23 -10.19
C ALA A 399 8.65 -12.31 -9.05
N LYS A 400 9.02 -11.17 -8.47
CA LYS A 400 9.92 -11.11 -7.30
C LYS A 400 9.34 -11.89 -6.12
N LEU A 401 8.09 -11.62 -5.76
CA LEU A 401 7.46 -12.28 -4.61
C LEU A 401 7.28 -13.78 -4.84
N ALA A 402 6.82 -14.18 -6.03
CA ALA A 402 6.68 -15.58 -6.40
C ALA A 402 8.03 -16.30 -6.41
N TRP A 403 9.11 -15.62 -6.82
CA TRP A 403 10.46 -16.18 -6.73
C TRP A 403 10.79 -16.50 -5.28
N GLU A 404 10.53 -15.58 -4.36
CA GLU A 404 10.89 -15.75 -2.95
C GLU A 404 10.02 -16.81 -2.24
N LEU A 405 8.70 -16.78 -2.47
CA LEU A 405 7.73 -17.58 -1.71
C LEU A 405 7.32 -18.89 -2.37
N GLY A 406 7.45 -19.03 -3.69
CA GLY A 406 7.14 -20.28 -4.40
C GLY A 406 7.80 -21.55 -3.83
N PRO A 407 9.06 -21.51 -3.37
CA PRO A 407 9.70 -22.66 -2.71
C PRO A 407 9.01 -23.17 -1.45
N LEU A 408 8.20 -22.33 -0.77
CA LEU A 408 7.54 -22.69 0.48
C LEU A 408 6.40 -23.70 0.29
N LEU A 409 5.83 -23.81 -0.92
CA LEU A 409 4.68 -24.68 -1.21
C LEU A 409 5.01 -26.18 -1.23
N GLY A 410 6.28 -26.55 -1.00
CA GLY A 410 6.74 -27.93 -1.09
C GLY A 410 6.75 -28.46 -2.54
N GLY A 411 6.81 -29.77 -2.70
CA GLY A 411 6.74 -30.44 -4.01
C GLY A 411 8.04 -30.47 -4.85
N SER A 412 8.08 -31.43 -5.78
CA SER A 412 9.12 -31.55 -6.81
C SER A 412 8.79 -30.67 -8.01
N GLY A 413 9.77 -29.95 -8.54
CA GLY A 413 9.59 -29.09 -9.71
C GLY A 413 10.73 -28.08 -9.82
N SER A 414 10.90 -27.54 -11.02
CA SER A 414 11.77 -26.39 -11.30
C SER A 414 11.29 -25.16 -10.53
N ARG A 415 12.19 -24.17 -10.37
CA ARG A 415 11.85 -22.91 -9.71
C ARG A 415 10.70 -22.18 -10.42
N ALA A 416 10.67 -22.21 -11.75
CA ALA A 416 9.61 -21.58 -12.55
C ALA A 416 8.24 -22.21 -12.30
N GLU A 417 8.14 -23.55 -12.30
CA GLU A 417 6.89 -24.25 -12.02
C GLU A 417 6.35 -23.90 -10.62
N LYS A 418 7.23 -23.79 -9.62
CA LYS A 418 6.84 -23.38 -8.26
C LYS A 418 6.32 -21.94 -8.21
N GLN A 419 6.88 -21.03 -9.01
CA GLN A 419 6.39 -19.65 -9.10
C GLN A 419 4.98 -19.61 -9.71
N GLU A 420 4.74 -20.37 -10.78
CA GLU A 420 3.43 -20.42 -11.45
C GLU A 420 2.35 -20.98 -10.52
N VAL A 421 2.65 -22.10 -9.83
CA VAL A 421 1.76 -22.67 -8.81
C VAL A 421 1.47 -21.65 -7.71
N TRP A 422 2.50 -20.97 -7.21
CA TRP A 422 2.34 -19.98 -6.15
C TRP A 422 1.46 -18.81 -6.55
N VAL A 423 1.64 -18.25 -7.76
CA VAL A 423 0.78 -17.17 -8.26
C VAL A 423 -0.69 -17.62 -8.31
N GLY A 424 -0.96 -18.84 -8.78
CA GLY A 424 -2.32 -19.40 -8.84
C GLY A 424 -2.96 -19.58 -7.46
N GLU A 425 -2.20 -20.10 -6.49
CA GLU A 425 -2.68 -20.28 -5.11
C GLU A 425 -2.88 -18.94 -4.38
N GLN A 426 -1.96 -17.98 -4.56
CA GLN A 426 -2.07 -16.64 -3.99
C GLN A 426 -3.33 -15.92 -4.52
N ILE A 427 -3.55 -15.94 -5.85
CA ILE A 427 -4.76 -15.36 -6.46
C ILE A 427 -6.02 -16.01 -5.89
N SER A 428 -6.02 -17.34 -5.74
CA SER A 428 -7.17 -18.08 -5.20
C SER A 428 -7.45 -17.71 -3.75
N SER A 429 -6.40 -17.64 -2.92
CA SER A 429 -6.49 -17.28 -1.50
C SER A 429 -6.99 -15.84 -1.31
N LEU A 430 -6.45 -14.89 -2.08
CA LEU A 430 -6.89 -13.49 -2.06
C LEU A 430 -8.34 -13.35 -2.52
N LYS A 431 -8.74 -14.08 -3.57
CA LYS A 431 -10.11 -14.05 -4.08
C LYS A 431 -11.10 -14.53 -3.02
N GLU A 432 -10.76 -15.61 -2.31
CA GLU A 432 -11.59 -16.11 -1.21
C GLU A 432 -11.75 -15.09 -0.08
N PHE A 433 -10.64 -14.47 0.34
CA PHE A 433 -10.69 -13.41 1.36
C PHE A 433 -11.56 -12.23 0.89
N CYS A 434 -11.30 -11.70 -0.31
CA CYS A 434 -12.00 -10.55 -0.86
C CYS A 434 -13.49 -10.84 -1.10
N GLY A 435 -13.85 -12.09 -1.40
CA GLY A 435 -15.25 -12.52 -1.52
C GLY A 435 -16.03 -12.36 -0.23
N ARG A 436 -15.41 -12.69 0.92
CA ARG A 436 -16.00 -12.44 2.25
C ARG A 436 -16.13 -10.96 2.60
N TRP A 437 -15.35 -10.12 1.93
CA TRP A 437 -15.29 -8.66 2.12
C TRP A 437 -15.90 -7.87 0.96
N SER A 438 -16.70 -8.51 0.11
CA SER A 438 -17.29 -7.91 -1.11
C SER A 438 -18.34 -6.82 -0.83
N HIS A 439 -18.67 -6.57 0.44
CA HIS A 439 -19.43 -5.39 0.88
C HIS A 439 -18.60 -4.10 0.87
N VAL A 440 -17.26 -4.19 0.70
CA VAL A 440 -16.37 -3.04 0.52
C VAL A 440 -15.98 -2.93 -0.95
N ALA A 441 -16.13 -1.74 -1.54
CA ALA A 441 -15.95 -1.52 -2.98
C ALA A 441 -14.56 -1.96 -3.48
N GLN A 442 -13.49 -1.66 -2.75
CA GLN A 442 -12.12 -2.04 -3.08
C GLN A 442 -11.98 -3.57 -3.20
N PHE A 443 -12.48 -4.31 -2.20
CA PHE A 443 -12.39 -5.77 -2.19
C PHE A 443 -13.37 -6.43 -3.18
N ALA A 444 -14.55 -5.86 -3.40
CA ALA A 444 -15.46 -6.33 -4.45
C ALA A 444 -14.83 -6.20 -5.85
N GLY A 445 -14.20 -5.05 -6.13
CA GLY A 445 -13.47 -4.83 -7.36
C GLY A 445 -12.29 -5.80 -7.49
N PHE A 446 -11.55 -6.02 -6.40
CA PHE A 446 -10.39 -6.89 -6.39
C PHE A 446 -10.75 -8.36 -6.58
N GLU A 447 -11.79 -8.85 -5.90
CA GLU A 447 -12.31 -10.20 -6.05
C GLU A 447 -12.67 -10.50 -7.51
N ALA A 448 -13.38 -9.59 -8.16
CA ALA A 448 -13.76 -9.74 -9.56
C ALA A 448 -12.55 -9.72 -10.50
N TRP A 449 -11.57 -8.84 -10.23
CA TRP A 449 -10.30 -8.80 -10.98
C TRP A 449 -9.52 -10.11 -10.83
N LEU A 450 -9.40 -10.63 -9.61
CA LEU A 450 -8.73 -11.91 -9.29
C LEU A 450 -9.44 -13.10 -9.94
N GLY A 451 -10.77 -13.10 -9.94
CA GLY A 451 -11.57 -14.12 -10.62
C GLY A 451 -11.22 -14.20 -12.11
N LYS A 452 -11.19 -13.06 -12.80
CA LYS A 452 -10.80 -13.02 -14.21
C LYS A 452 -9.35 -13.44 -14.43
N ARG A 453 -8.42 -13.01 -13.57
CA ARG A 453 -7.02 -13.46 -13.63
C ARG A 453 -6.89 -14.97 -13.53
N LEU A 454 -7.64 -15.59 -12.62
CA LEU A 454 -7.61 -17.03 -12.43
C LEU A 454 -8.16 -17.78 -13.64
N ASP A 455 -9.21 -17.26 -14.27
CA ASP A 455 -9.75 -17.81 -15.52
C ASP A 455 -8.75 -17.69 -16.67
N ASP A 456 -8.12 -16.51 -16.83
CA ASP A 456 -7.10 -16.29 -17.85
C ASP A 456 -5.92 -17.28 -17.70
N ILE A 457 -5.43 -17.49 -16.48
CA ILE A 457 -4.35 -18.46 -16.21
C ILE A 457 -4.76 -19.89 -16.62
N LYS A 458 -5.99 -20.32 -16.29
CA LYS A 458 -6.50 -21.66 -16.65
C LYS A 458 -6.64 -21.86 -18.15
N GLU A 459 -6.90 -20.79 -18.89
CA GLU A 459 -7.05 -20.80 -20.34
C GLU A 459 -5.73 -20.53 -21.08
N GLY A 460 -4.63 -20.29 -20.36
CA GLY A 460 -3.32 -19.96 -20.91
C GLY A 460 -3.25 -18.57 -21.55
N ARG A 461 -3.99 -17.59 -21.01
CA ARG A 461 -4.17 -16.22 -21.54
C ARG A 461 -3.52 -15.12 -20.70
#